data_AF-A0A2E8HBQ9-F1
#
_entry.id   AF-A0A2E8HBQ9-F1
#
_cell.length_a   1.000
_cell.length_b   1.000
_cell.length_c   1.000
_cell.angle_alpha   90.00
_cell.angle_beta   90.00
_cell.angle_gamma   90.00
#
_symmetry.space_group_name_H-M   'P 1'
#
loop_
_entity.id
_entity.type
_entity.pdbx_description
1 polymer ?
#
loop_
_entity_poly.entity_id
_entity_poly.type
_entity_poly.pdbx_seq_one_letter_code
_entity_poly.pdbx_strand_id
1 'polypeptide(L)'
;MKIALIGLPQAGKRTLFTLLTGRPVPESRQPGETVEGIAWVHDPRVDALQGLFHPKKTTYAENNFVLCPDATTGGESHEWLNAARRCHLVCLVLRAFDDDGVYHPAGSVNADRDRENLEAELLLADMELVEKRLERLARESKSGLTGEQEREKAVLDRSMACLEENRCLRELTLTDSERATVRSLDLVTFLPVLPVYNVSEGDLG
;
A
#
# COMPACT_ATOMS: atom_id res chain seq x y z
N MET A 1 -6.19 -3.05 12.29
CA MET A 1 -5.99 -3.01 10.82
C MET A 1 -4.52 -2.70 10.52
N LYS A 2 -3.93 -3.22 9.44
CA LYS A 2 -2.56 -2.85 9.01
C LYS A 2 -2.59 -1.88 7.83
N ILE A 3 -1.86 -0.78 7.92
CA ILE A 3 -1.80 0.30 6.93
C ILE A 3 -0.35 0.48 6.46
N ALA A 4 -0.09 0.36 5.17
CA ALA A 4 1.23 0.55 4.59
C ALA A 4 1.49 2.04 4.31
N LEU A 5 2.68 2.53 4.67
CA LEU A 5 3.16 3.85 4.27
C LEU A 5 4.18 3.68 3.14
N ILE A 6 3.80 4.08 1.93
CA ILE A 6 4.59 4.00 0.69
C ILE A 6 4.84 5.42 0.17
N GLY A 7 5.93 5.61 -0.57
CA GLY A 7 6.25 6.88 -1.21
C GLY A 7 7.72 6.98 -1.56
N LEU A 8 8.08 7.99 -2.35
CA LEU A 8 9.45 8.23 -2.78
C LEU A 8 10.38 8.59 -1.60
N PRO A 9 11.71 8.45 -1.77
CA PRO A 9 12.68 8.98 -0.82
C PRO A 9 12.36 10.43 -0.46
N GLN A 10 12.54 10.79 0.82
CA GLN A 10 12.35 12.16 1.32
C GLN A 10 10.92 12.74 1.20
N ALA A 11 9.89 11.92 0.91
CA ALA A 11 8.49 12.38 0.91
C ALA A 11 7.90 12.68 2.30
N GLY A 12 8.63 12.42 3.39
CA GLY A 12 8.17 12.65 4.78
C GLY A 12 7.55 11.43 5.48
N LYS A 13 7.64 10.23 4.90
CA LYS A 13 7.10 8.98 5.47
C LYS A 13 7.55 8.69 6.89
N ARG A 14 8.85 8.88 7.18
CA ARG A 14 9.44 8.64 8.51
C ARG A 14 8.85 9.60 9.55
N THR A 15 8.74 10.87 9.20
CA THR A 15 8.12 11.90 10.04
C THR A 15 6.67 11.55 10.32
N LEU A 16 5.88 11.22 9.30
CA LEU A 16 4.48 10.82 9.47
C LEU A 16 4.34 9.57 10.35
N PHE A 17 5.16 8.54 10.12
CA PHE A 17 5.16 7.34 10.96
C PHE A 17 5.44 7.65 12.43
N THR A 18 6.45 8.48 12.70
CA THR A 18 6.82 8.87 14.06
C THR A 18 5.73 9.71 14.72
N LEU A 19 5.10 10.63 13.99
CA LEU A 19 3.97 11.42 14.49
C LEU A 19 2.77 10.54 14.87
N LEU A 20 2.44 9.55 14.03
CA LEU A 20 1.29 8.66 14.27
C LEU A 20 1.53 7.68 15.42
N THR A 21 2.73 7.12 15.52
CA THR A 21 3.03 6.00 16.43
C THR A 21 3.71 6.45 17.73
N GLY A 22 4.19 7.70 17.78
CA GLY A 22 5.04 8.20 18.86
C GLY A 22 6.40 7.49 18.96
N ARG A 23 6.79 6.71 17.96
CA ARG A 23 8.04 5.94 17.94
C ARG A 23 9.00 6.47 16.87
N PRO A 24 10.25 6.80 17.23
CA PRO A 24 11.25 7.16 16.23
C PRO A 24 11.59 5.96 15.36
N VAL A 25 11.79 6.20 14.06
CA VAL A 25 12.31 5.17 13.15
C VAL A 25 13.80 4.97 13.44
N PRO A 26 14.26 3.76 13.81
CA PRO A 26 15.66 3.51 14.16
C PRO A 26 16.62 3.93 13.05
N GLU A 27 17.68 4.66 13.41
CA GLU A 27 18.73 5.04 12.46
C GLU A 27 19.56 3.84 11.98
N SER A 28 19.62 2.78 12.79
CA SER A 28 20.32 1.54 12.48
C SER A 28 19.57 0.62 11.51
N ARG A 29 18.42 1.03 10.95
CA ARG A 29 17.64 0.15 10.05
C ARG A 29 18.45 -0.19 8.81
N GLN A 30 18.35 -1.44 8.37
CA GLN A 30 18.96 -1.83 7.11
C GLN A 30 18.15 -1.30 5.92
N PRO A 31 18.80 -0.98 4.77
CA PRO A 31 18.08 -0.71 3.53
C PRO A 31 17.12 -1.88 3.21
N GLY A 32 15.85 -1.57 2.94
CA GLY A 32 14.81 -2.59 2.70
C GLY A 32 14.08 -3.09 3.96
N GLU A 33 14.49 -2.70 5.16
CA GLU A 33 13.82 -3.10 6.40
C GLU A 33 12.51 -2.34 6.65
N THR A 34 11.48 -3.08 7.00
CA THR A 34 10.14 -2.57 7.33
C THR A 34 10.00 -2.32 8.82
N VAL A 35 9.36 -1.23 9.21
CA VAL A 35 9.11 -0.91 10.62
C VAL A 35 7.61 -0.90 10.90
N GLU A 36 7.16 -1.61 11.93
CA GLU A 36 5.76 -1.61 12.37
C GLU A 36 5.58 -0.76 13.65
N GLY A 37 4.46 -0.05 13.74
CA GLY A 37 4.15 0.78 14.90
C GLY A 37 2.64 0.93 15.10
N ILE A 38 2.23 1.01 16.37
CA ILE A 38 0.81 1.15 16.74
C ILE A 38 0.50 2.63 16.92
N ALA A 39 -0.58 3.09 16.30
CA ALA A 39 -1.16 4.41 16.47
C ALA A 39 -2.58 4.28 17.03
N TRP A 40 -2.90 5.12 18.02
CA TRP A 40 -4.23 5.15 18.65
C TRP A 40 -5.14 6.12 17.90
N VAL A 41 -6.38 5.71 17.68
CA VAL A 41 -7.41 6.54 17.07
C VAL A 41 -8.12 7.30 18.18
N HIS A 42 -7.68 8.53 18.42
CA HIS A 42 -8.32 9.44 19.38
C HIS A 42 -9.69 9.86 18.85
N ASP A 43 -10.74 9.43 19.55
CA ASP A 43 -12.12 9.63 19.15
C ASP A 43 -12.87 10.39 20.27
N PRO A 44 -13.35 11.62 20.01
CA PRO A 44 -14.07 12.43 20.99
C PRO A 44 -15.29 11.74 21.60
N ARG A 45 -15.87 10.75 20.91
CA ARG A 45 -17.00 9.96 21.42
C ARG A 45 -16.56 9.05 22.57
N VAL A 46 -15.35 8.49 22.47
CA VAL A 46 -14.77 7.69 23.56
C VAL A 46 -14.46 8.58 24.75
N ASP A 47 -13.96 9.79 24.52
CA ASP A 47 -13.67 10.78 25.56
C ASP A 47 -14.95 11.18 26.31
N ALA A 48 -16.04 11.43 25.57
CA ALA A 48 -17.33 11.75 26.15
C ALA A 48 -17.87 10.60 27.04
N LEU A 49 -17.73 9.35 26.59
CA LEU A 49 -18.13 8.18 27.37
C LEU A 49 -17.24 8.00 28.61
N GLN A 50 -15.94 8.22 28.49
CA GLN A 50 -15.03 8.21 29.64
C GLN A 50 -15.46 9.23 30.69
N GLY A 51 -15.81 10.46 30.26
CA GLY A 51 -16.27 11.52 31.15
C GLY A 51 -17.62 11.23 31.84
N LEU A 52 -18.48 10.41 31.24
CA LEU A 52 -19.75 10.00 31.86
C LEU A 52 -19.55 8.85 32.85
N PHE A 53 -18.85 7.79 32.42
CA PHE A 53 -18.81 6.52 33.14
C PHE A 53 -17.61 6.37 34.07
N HIS A 54 -16.59 7.22 33.95
CA HIS A 54 -15.37 7.19 34.75
C HIS A 54 -14.76 5.77 34.90
N PRO A 55 -14.52 5.04 33.79
CA PRO A 55 -14.01 3.67 33.85
C PRO A 55 -12.58 3.64 34.40
N LYS A 56 -12.18 2.51 35.00
CA LYS A 56 -10.80 2.31 35.49
C LYS A 56 -9.73 2.35 34.37
N LYS A 57 -10.13 2.07 33.13
CA LYS A 57 -9.25 2.07 31.94
C LYS A 57 -10.07 2.46 30.71
N THR A 58 -9.55 3.41 29.94
CA THR A 58 -10.04 3.74 28.60
C THR A 58 -9.13 3.09 27.58
N THR A 59 -9.69 2.45 26.56
CA THR A 59 -8.94 1.83 25.45
C THR A 59 -9.49 2.37 24.15
N TYR A 60 -8.64 3.05 23.37
CA TYR A 60 -8.99 3.53 22.04
C TYR A 60 -8.85 2.41 21.01
N ALA A 61 -9.47 2.59 19.84
CA ALA A 61 -9.16 1.75 18.69
C ALA A 61 -7.71 1.97 18.25
N GLU A 62 -7.07 0.93 17.74
CA GLU A 62 -5.68 0.97 17.30
C GLU A 62 -5.53 0.60 15.82
N ASN A 63 -4.60 1.29 15.15
CA ASN A 63 -4.15 0.97 13.81
C ASN A 63 -2.66 0.62 13.85
N ASN A 64 -2.27 -0.41 13.11
CA ASN A 64 -0.86 -0.77 12.93
C ASN A 64 -0.37 -0.19 11.61
N PHE A 65 0.60 0.73 11.68
CA PHE A 65 1.27 1.31 10.54
C PHE A 65 2.53 0.52 10.22
N VAL A 66 2.72 0.23 8.93
CA VAL A 66 3.89 -0.45 8.39
C VAL A 66 4.63 0.56 7.50
N LEU A 67 5.79 1.02 7.95
CA LEU A 67 6.68 1.84 7.15
C LEU A 67 7.41 0.93 6.15
N CYS A 68 7.05 1.05 4.87
CA CYS A 68 7.70 0.31 3.79
C CYS A 68 9.07 0.92 3.44
N PRO A 69 9.92 0.18 2.72
CA PRO A 69 11.10 0.74 2.07
C PRO A 69 10.73 1.91 1.15
N ASP A 70 11.72 2.72 0.80
CA ASP A 70 11.50 3.80 -0.16
C ASP A 70 11.13 3.22 -1.52
N ALA A 71 10.05 3.74 -2.11
CA ALA A 71 9.62 3.31 -3.44
C ALA A 71 10.58 3.86 -4.50
N THR A 72 10.79 3.08 -5.55
CA THR A 72 11.59 3.45 -6.71
C THR A 72 10.71 3.37 -7.95
N THR A 73 10.85 4.32 -8.86
CA THR A 73 10.13 4.34 -10.15
C THR A 73 11.05 3.87 -11.27
N GLY A 74 10.54 3.03 -12.19
CA GLY A 74 11.28 2.52 -13.34
C GLY A 74 12.35 1.48 -12.99
N GLY A 75 12.23 0.80 -11.84
CA GLY A 75 13.14 -0.25 -11.40
C GLY A 75 12.59 -1.65 -11.66
N GLU A 76 13.47 -2.64 -11.88
CA GLU A 76 13.09 -4.03 -12.16
C GLU A 76 12.57 -4.81 -10.94
N SER A 77 12.60 -4.23 -9.73
CA SER A 77 12.25 -4.92 -8.50
C SER A 77 11.20 -4.18 -7.67
N HIS A 78 10.07 -4.86 -7.47
CA HIS A 78 8.95 -4.43 -6.65
C HIS A 78 9.06 -4.91 -5.19
N GLU A 79 10.26 -5.25 -4.69
CA GLU A 79 10.47 -5.79 -3.33
C GLU A 79 9.96 -4.86 -2.21
N TRP A 80 9.97 -3.55 -2.44
CA TRP A 80 9.45 -2.54 -1.52
C TRP A 80 7.95 -2.69 -1.25
N LEU A 81 7.20 -3.40 -2.11
CA LEU A 81 5.78 -3.71 -1.93
C LEU A 81 5.50 -4.93 -1.07
N ASN A 82 6.49 -5.81 -0.82
CA ASN A 82 6.27 -7.06 -0.09
C ASN A 82 5.63 -6.85 1.30
N ALA A 83 5.96 -5.73 1.94
CA ALA A 83 5.35 -5.34 3.20
C ALA A 83 3.89 -4.91 3.05
N ALA A 84 3.60 -4.13 2.01
CA ALA A 84 2.27 -3.61 1.72
C ALA A 84 1.27 -4.70 1.31
N ARG A 85 1.73 -5.77 0.66
CA ARG A 85 0.92 -6.95 0.31
C ARG A 85 0.25 -7.61 1.52
N ARG A 86 0.87 -7.49 2.71
CA ARG A 86 0.33 -8.00 4.00
C ARG A 86 -0.53 -6.96 4.74
N CYS A 87 -0.80 -5.81 4.13
CA CYS A 87 -1.59 -4.72 4.70
C CYS A 87 -3.02 -4.74 4.14
N HIS A 88 -3.86 -3.85 4.67
CA HIS A 88 -5.27 -3.72 4.32
C HIS A 88 -5.56 -2.40 3.58
N LEU A 89 -4.62 -1.46 3.62
CA LEU A 89 -4.70 -0.14 3.00
C LEU A 89 -3.27 0.34 2.72
N VAL A 90 -3.10 1.05 1.60
CA VAL A 90 -1.85 1.72 1.22
C VAL A 90 -2.06 3.22 1.33
N CYS A 91 -1.25 3.90 2.14
CA CYS A 91 -1.12 5.35 2.11
C CYS A 91 0.06 5.73 1.21
N LEU A 92 -0.20 6.42 0.11
CA LEU A 92 0.82 6.99 -0.76
C LEU A 92 1.19 8.38 -0.25
N VAL A 93 2.33 8.48 0.42
CA VAL A 93 2.87 9.74 0.92
C VAL A 93 3.61 10.45 -0.19
N LEU A 94 3.10 11.61 -0.59
CA LEU A 94 3.54 12.41 -1.72
C LEU A 94 4.17 13.70 -1.22
N ARG A 95 5.31 14.08 -1.76
CA ARG A 95 5.93 15.37 -1.47
C ARG A 95 5.20 16.45 -2.26
N ALA A 96 4.62 17.42 -1.56
CA ALA A 96 3.92 18.58 -2.10
C ALA A 96 4.44 19.89 -1.49
N PHE A 97 5.71 19.92 -1.09
CA PHE A 97 6.41 21.11 -0.62
C PHE A 97 7.77 21.25 -1.32
N ASP A 98 8.11 22.48 -1.65
CA ASP A 98 9.42 22.83 -2.21
C ASP A 98 10.43 23.09 -1.09
N ASP A 99 11.62 22.53 -1.24
CA ASP A 99 12.76 22.75 -0.33
C ASP A 99 14.05 22.49 -1.13
N ASP A 100 14.82 23.55 -1.36
CA ASP A 100 16.08 23.53 -2.11
C ASP A 100 17.16 22.66 -1.45
N GLY A 101 17.03 22.37 -0.15
CA GLY A 101 17.93 21.48 0.58
C GLY A 101 17.61 19.99 0.42
N VAL A 102 16.50 19.63 -0.22
CA VAL A 102 15.98 18.26 -0.28
C VAL A 102 15.89 17.79 -1.72
N TYR A 103 16.76 16.84 -2.08
CA TYR A 103 16.84 16.26 -3.42
C TYR A 103 15.56 15.50 -3.80
N HIS A 104 14.98 15.82 -4.95
CA HIS A 104 13.89 15.04 -5.52
C HIS A 104 14.43 14.05 -6.59
N PRO A 105 14.06 12.75 -6.56
CA PRO A 105 14.54 11.76 -7.53
C PRO A 105 14.33 12.15 -9.00
N ALA A 106 13.22 12.84 -9.30
CA ALA A 106 12.89 13.34 -10.64
C ALA A 106 13.42 14.76 -10.93
N GLY A 107 14.27 15.32 -10.07
CA GLY A 107 14.86 16.65 -10.20
C GLY A 107 13.93 17.83 -9.90
N SER A 108 12.63 17.61 -9.79
CA SER A 108 11.61 18.60 -9.44
C SER A 108 10.50 17.97 -8.61
N VAL A 109 9.88 18.73 -7.71
CA VAL A 109 8.71 18.29 -6.93
C VAL A 109 7.46 18.38 -7.82
N ASN A 110 6.73 17.27 -7.94
CA ASN A 110 5.41 17.27 -8.58
C ASN A 110 4.61 16.09 -8.02
N ALA A 111 3.77 16.38 -7.02
CA ALA A 111 3.03 15.37 -6.27
C ALA A 111 2.10 14.52 -7.14
N ASP A 112 1.46 15.10 -8.16
CA ASP A 112 0.54 14.38 -9.04
C ASP A 112 1.29 13.45 -10.01
N ARG A 113 2.40 13.91 -10.60
CA ARG A 113 3.30 13.04 -11.37
C ARG A 113 3.81 11.89 -10.51
N ASP A 114 4.25 12.18 -9.29
CA ASP A 114 4.81 11.16 -8.40
C ASP A 114 3.73 10.16 -7.96
N ARG A 115 2.49 10.63 -7.79
CA ARG A 115 1.33 9.76 -7.56
C ARG A 115 1.07 8.84 -8.73
N GLU A 116 0.96 9.38 -9.94
CA GLU A 116 0.71 8.60 -11.16
C GLU A 116 1.80 7.55 -11.37
N ASN A 117 3.06 7.93 -11.18
CA ASN A 117 4.19 7.00 -11.26
C ASN A 117 4.07 5.89 -10.22
N LEU A 118 3.82 6.22 -8.95
CA LEU A 118 3.69 5.20 -7.90
C LEU A 118 2.48 4.29 -8.12
N GLU A 119 1.33 4.83 -8.55
CA GLU A 119 0.14 4.03 -8.89
C GLU A 119 0.43 3.09 -10.07
N ALA A 120 1.17 3.55 -11.09
CA ALA A 120 1.62 2.70 -12.19
C ALA A 120 2.52 1.55 -11.72
N GLU A 121 3.47 1.79 -10.81
CA GLU A 121 4.29 0.73 -10.22
C GLU A 121 3.45 -0.31 -9.46
N LEU A 122 2.35 0.09 -8.79
CA LEU A 122 1.43 -0.86 -8.15
C LEU A 122 0.77 -1.78 -9.19
N LEU A 123 0.37 -1.22 -10.33
CA LEU A 123 -0.24 -1.98 -11.43
C LEU A 123 0.76 -2.95 -12.04
N LEU A 124 1.97 -2.47 -12.37
CA LEU A 124 3.05 -3.29 -12.96
C LEU A 124 3.42 -4.46 -12.04
N ALA A 125 3.57 -4.20 -10.74
CA ALA A 125 3.90 -5.23 -9.76
C ALA A 125 2.86 -6.36 -9.66
N ASP A 126 1.57 -6.04 -9.87
CA ASP A 126 0.52 -7.05 -9.90
C ASP A 126 0.42 -7.73 -11.27
N MET A 127 0.65 -7.01 -12.38
CA MET A 127 0.73 -7.61 -13.72
C MET A 127 1.79 -8.71 -13.79
N GLU A 128 3.00 -8.46 -13.28
CA GLU A 128 4.08 -9.45 -13.25
C GLU A 128 3.68 -10.73 -12.49
N LEU A 129 2.96 -10.59 -11.36
CA LEU A 129 2.51 -11.73 -10.58
C LEU A 129 1.40 -12.51 -11.30
N VAL A 130 0.44 -11.81 -11.89
CA VAL A 130 -0.66 -12.39 -12.64
C VAL A 130 -0.12 -13.13 -13.87
N GLU A 131 0.78 -12.51 -14.64
CA GLU A 131 1.43 -13.10 -15.81
C GLU A 131 2.17 -14.39 -15.44
N LYS A 132 3.04 -14.32 -14.43
CA LYS A 132 3.80 -15.48 -13.95
C LYS A 132 2.90 -16.63 -13.50
N ARG A 133 1.75 -16.33 -12.88
CA ARG A 133 0.78 -17.35 -12.47
C ARG A 133 0.06 -17.95 -13.67
N LEU A 134 -0.37 -17.13 -14.63
CA LEU A 134 -0.98 -17.57 -15.88
C LEU A 134 -0.04 -18.47 -16.70
N GLU A 135 1.25 -18.11 -16.79
CA GLU A 135 2.26 -18.95 -17.44
C GLU A 135 2.39 -20.32 -16.77
N ARG A 136 2.39 -20.36 -15.43
CA ARG A 136 2.45 -21.61 -14.67
C ARG A 136 1.21 -22.47 -14.96
N LEU A 137 0.02 -21.88 -14.96
CA LEU A 137 -1.22 -22.56 -15.30
C LEU A 137 -1.22 -23.08 -16.74
N ALA A 138 -0.65 -22.34 -17.69
CA ALA A 138 -0.51 -22.79 -19.08
C ALA A 138 0.46 -23.98 -19.24
N ARG A 139 1.46 -24.10 -18.36
CA ARG A 139 2.33 -25.29 -18.32
C ARG A 139 1.61 -26.48 -17.68
N GLU A 140 0.87 -26.25 -16.60
CA GLU A 140 0.06 -27.24 -15.88
C GLU A 140 -1.11 -27.77 -16.72
N SER A 141 -1.67 -26.96 -17.63
CA SER A 141 -2.80 -27.36 -18.47
C SER A 141 -2.50 -28.49 -19.44
N LYS A 142 -1.22 -28.75 -19.75
CA LYS A 142 -0.78 -29.89 -20.57
C LYS A 142 -1.16 -31.25 -19.96
N SER A 143 -1.26 -31.32 -18.63
CA SER A 143 -1.72 -32.51 -17.90
C SER A 143 -3.22 -32.48 -17.54
N GLY A 144 -3.95 -31.45 -17.97
CA GLY A 144 -5.32 -31.15 -17.54
C GLY A 144 -5.34 -30.29 -16.27
N LEU A 145 -6.16 -29.24 -16.28
CA LEU A 145 -6.40 -28.39 -15.11
C LEU A 145 -7.48 -29.00 -14.23
N THR A 146 -7.36 -28.81 -12.92
CA THR A 146 -8.48 -29.04 -12.00
C THR A 146 -9.55 -27.97 -12.20
N GLY A 147 -10.80 -28.26 -11.83
CA GLY A 147 -11.87 -27.25 -11.89
C GLY A 147 -11.65 -26.03 -10.97
N GLU A 148 -10.69 -26.09 -10.03
CA GLU A 148 -10.23 -24.94 -9.26
C GLU A 148 -9.24 -24.09 -10.06
N GLN A 149 -8.27 -24.72 -10.72
CA GLN A 149 -7.31 -24.04 -11.60
C GLN A 149 -7.99 -23.38 -12.80
N GLU A 150 -9.05 -23.97 -13.34
CA GLU A 150 -9.85 -23.34 -14.41
C GLU A 150 -10.54 -22.05 -13.92
N ARG A 151 -11.10 -22.09 -12.71
CA ARG A 151 -11.72 -20.90 -12.08
C ARG A 151 -10.69 -19.83 -11.77
N GLU A 152 -9.54 -20.22 -11.21
CA GLU A 152 -8.43 -19.30 -10.96
C GLU A 152 -7.95 -18.65 -12.26
N LYS A 153 -7.72 -19.44 -13.32
CA LYS A 153 -7.32 -18.93 -14.63
C LYS A 153 -8.32 -17.90 -15.17
N ALA A 154 -9.62 -18.18 -15.11
CA ALA A 154 -10.64 -17.25 -15.59
C ALA A 154 -10.62 -15.91 -14.82
N VAL A 155 -10.39 -15.94 -13.50
CA VAL A 155 -10.23 -14.71 -12.70
C VAL A 155 -8.94 -13.97 -13.03
N LEU A 156 -7.85 -14.69 -13.28
CA LEU A 156 -6.56 -14.11 -13.65
C LEU A 156 -6.59 -13.48 -15.05
N ASP A 157 -7.24 -14.10 -16.03
CA ASP A 157 -7.42 -13.54 -17.38
C ASP A 157 -8.18 -12.20 -17.30
N ARG A 158 -9.24 -12.13 -16.47
CA ARG A 158 -9.98 -10.88 -16.21
C ARG A 158 -9.16 -9.85 -15.44
N SER A 159 -8.35 -10.32 -14.47
CA SER A 159 -7.43 -9.47 -13.70
C SER A 159 -6.40 -8.82 -14.62
N MET A 160 -5.80 -9.59 -15.53
CA MET A 160 -4.83 -9.07 -16.49
C MET A 160 -5.45 -8.01 -17.39
N ALA A 161 -6.62 -8.29 -17.99
CA ALA A 161 -7.31 -7.33 -18.84
C ALA A 161 -7.63 -6.00 -18.12
N CYS A 162 -8.00 -6.06 -16.84
CA CYS A 162 -8.22 -4.85 -16.02
C CYS A 162 -6.92 -4.05 -15.82
N LEU A 163 -5.82 -4.74 -15.53
CA LEU A 163 -4.54 -4.10 -15.30
C LEU A 163 -3.98 -3.47 -16.59
N GLU A 164 -4.13 -4.14 -17.74
CA GLU A 164 -3.76 -3.62 -19.06
C GLU A 164 -4.54 -2.35 -19.45
N GLU A 165 -5.75 -2.18 -18.92
CA GLU A 165 -6.55 -0.94 -19.05
C GLU A 165 -6.10 0.19 -18.09
N ASN A 166 -5.00 0.00 -17.35
CA ASN A 166 -4.52 0.88 -16.26
C ASN A 166 -5.53 1.03 -15.11
N ARG A 167 -6.30 -0.01 -14.82
CA ARG A 167 -7.33 0.00 -13.77
C ARG A 167 -6.95 -0.92 -12.61
N CYS A 168 -7.25 -0.47 -11.40
CA CYS A 168 -6.97 -1.24 -10.19
C CYS A 168 -7.90 -2.45 -10.08
N LEU A 169 -7.39 -3.60 -9.62
CA LEU A 169 -8.20 -4.80 -9.41
C LEU A 169 -9.34 -4.61 -8.40
N ARG A 170 -9.28 -3.60 -7.52
CA ARG A 170 -10.40 -3.18 -6.65
C ARG A 170 -11.70 -2.88 -7.44
N GLU A 171 -11.57 -2.44 -8.69
CA GLU A 171 -12.70 -2.06 -9.55
C GLU A 171 -13.35 -3.27 -10.20
N LEU A 172 -12.69 -4.43 -10.18
CA LEU A 172 -13.27 -5.67 -10.68
C LEU A 172 -14.34 -6.17 -9.73
N THR A 173 -15.53 -6.39 -10.29
CA THR A 173 -16.60 -7.10 -9.59
C THR A 173 -16.27 -8.59 -9.60
N LEU A 174 -15.84 -9.09 -8.44
CA LEU A 174 -15.58 -10.49 -8.17
C LEU A 174 -16.48 -10.96 -7.03
N THR A 175 -17.04 -12.16 -7.15
CA THR A 175 -17.67 -12.87 -6.05
C THR A 175 -16.63 -13.27 -4.99
N ASP A 176 -17.06 -13.53 -3.77
CA ASP A 176 -16.17 -13.98 -2.69
C ASP A 176 -15.41 -15.27 -3.07
N SER A 177 -16.07 -16.16 -3.81
CA SER A 177 -15.45 -17.38 -4.33
C SER A 177 -14.36 -17.11 -5.37
N GLU A 178 -14.58 -16.16 -6.29
CA GLU A 178 -13.57 -15.76 -7.28
C GLU A 178 -12.40 -15.03 -6.62
N ARG A 179 -12.69 -14.14 -5.67
CA ARG A 179 -11.64 -13.44 -4.91
C ARG A 179 -10.78 -14.41 -4.10
N ALA A 180 -11.37 -15.48 -3.58
CA ALA A 180 -10.66 -16.51 -2.85
C ALA A 180 -9.62 -17.26 -3.71
N THR A 181 -9.85 -17.45 -5.02
CA THR A 181 -8.91 -18.20 -5.88
C THR A 181 -7.60 -17.46 -6.12
N VAL A 182 -7.60 -16.13 -6.08
CA VAL A 182 -6.41 -15.30 -6.29
C VAL A 182 -5.83 -14.74 -5.00
N ARG A 183 -6.41 -15.09 -3.84
CA ARG A 183 -6.00 -14.56 -2.54
C ARG A 183 -4.54 -14.85 -2.21
N SER A 184 -4.01 -15.99 -2.65
CA SER A 184 -2.63 -16.42 -2.40
C SER A 184 -1.56 -15.58 -3.11
N LEU A 185 -1.97 -14.76 -4.09
CA LEU A 185 -1.05 -13.88 -4.82
C LEU A 185 -0.82 -12.54 -4.10
N ASP A 186 -1.60 -12.23 -3.05
CA ASP A 186 -1.53 -10.98 -2.28
C ASP A 186 -1.39 -9.73 -3.19
N LEU A 187 -2.28 -9.63 -4.19
CA LEU A 187 -2.28 -8.56 -5.19
C LEU A 187 -2.60 -7.20 -4.53
N VAL A 188 -1.69 -6.24 -4.67
CA VAL A 188 -1.71 -4.97 -3.93
C VAL A 188 -2.80 -4.02 -4.42
N THR A 189 -3.17 -4.09 -5.70
CA THR A 189 -4.15 -3.22 -6.36
C THR A 189 -5.60 -3.54 -5.95
N PHE A 190 -5.83 -4.61 -5.17
CA PHE A 190 -7.08 -4.81 -4.45
C PHE A 190 -7.20 -3.91 -3.20
N LEU A 191 -6.09 -3.54 -2.56
CA LEU A 191 -6.09 -2.80 -1.28
C LEU A 191 -6.42 -1.33 -1.50
N PRO A 192 -7.33 -0.68 -0.75
CA PRO A 192 -7.58 0.78 -0.84
C PRO A 192 -6.28 1.59 -0.84
N VAL A 193 -6.21 2.59 -1.72
CA VAL A 193 -5.10 3.54 -1.80
C VAL A 193 -5.58 4.91 -1.34
N LEU A 194 -4.88 5.49 -0.38
CA LEU A 194 -5.11 6.83 0.15
C LEU A 194 -3.90 7.72 -0.17
N PRO A 195 -4.02 8.70 -1.08
CA PRO A 195 -2.96 9.67 -1.29
C PRO A 195 -2.89 10.65 -0.10
N VAL A 196 -1.68 10.89 0.39
CA VAL A 196 -1.37 11.79 1.50
C VAL A 196 -0.36 12.81 1.00
N TYR A 197 -0.85 14.02 0.71
CA TYR A 197 -0.03 15.13 0.25
C TYR A 197 0.63 15.80 1.45
N ASN A 198 1.95 15.70 1.53
CA ASN A 198 2.74 16.35 2.56
C ASN A 198 3.12 17.75 2.07
N VAL A 199 2.57 18.79 2.70
CA VAL A 199 2.70 20.21 2.30
C VAL A 199 3.50 20.99 3.35
N SER A 200 3.89 22.23 3.03
CA SER A 200 4.52 23.11 4.00
C SER A 200 3.50 23.64 5.02
N GLU A 201 3.95 24.06 6.20
CA GLU A 201 3.06 24.69 7.18
C GLU A 201 2.39 25.96 6.64
N GLY A 202 3.06 26.71 5.75
CA GLY A 202 2.51 27.92 5.15
C GLY A 202 1.38 27.66 4.15
N ASP A 203 1.27 26.44 3.63
CA ASP A 203 0.19 26.03 2.72
C ASP A 203 -1.05 25.52 3.48
N LEU A 204 -0.90 25.23 4.78
CA LEU A 204 -2.00 24.90 5.69
C LEU A 204 -2.60 26.21 6.20
N GLY A 205 -3.65 26.66 5.50
CA GLY A 205 -4.32 27.95 5.74
C GLY A 205 -4.76 28.23 7.18
#